data_AF-A0AAJ0LE35-F1
#
_entry.id   AF-A0AAJ0LE35-F1
#
_cell.length_a   1.000
_cell.length_b   1.000
_cell.length_c   1.000
_cell.angle_alpha   90.00
_cell.angle_beta   90.00
_cell.angle_gamma   90.00
#
_symmetry.space_group_name_H-M   'P 1'
#
loop_
_entity.id
_entity.type
_entity.pdbx_description
1 polymer ?
#
loop_
_entity_poly.entity_id
_entity_poly.type
_entity_poly.pdbx_seq_one_letter_code
_entity_poly.pdbx_strand_id
1 'polypeptide(L)'
;MNHMSLADEFVERRFIVFQCYKCQHPAMEITTKTALEDNSDGSTKFQIETTCPRCQATDQFVINNGQEGEISASVNSGKVAKVANIK
;
A
#
# COMPACT_ATOMS: atom_id res chain seq x y z
N MET A 1 -25.19 -2.77 0.82
CA MET A 1 -24.07 -2.88 1.76
C MET A 1 -22.84 -2.47 0.96
N ASN A 2 -22.30 -1.27 1.21
CA ASN A 2 -21.12 -0.80 0.48
C ASN A 2 -19.94 -1.68 0.90
N HIS A 3 -19.55 -2.62 0.05
CA HIS A 3 -18.28 -3.31 0.15
C HIS A 3 -17.20 -2.25 -0.14
N MET A 4 -16.72 -1.56 0.90
CA MET A 4 -15.49 -0.77 0.77
C MET A 4 -14.38 -1.76 0.50
N SER A 5 -13.71 -1.57 -0.63
CA SER A 5 -12.69 -2.49 -1.10
C SER A 5 -11.37 -2.19 -0.41
N LEU A 6 -10.50 -3.18 -0.25
CA LEU A 6 -9.22 -3.00 0.48
C LEU A 6 -8.41 -1.83 -0.10
N ALA A 7 -8.48 -1.67 -1.42
CA ALA A 7 -7.83 -0.59 -2.13
C ALA A 7 -8.36 0.80 -1.74
N ASP A 8 -9.62 0.95 -1.34
CA ASP A 8 -10.24 2.24 -1.01
C ASP A 8 -9.66 2.86 0.26
N GLU A 9 -9.07 2.05 1.13
CA GLU A 9 -8.40 2.51 2.36
C GLU A 9 -7.03 3.15 2.07
N PHE A 10 -6.38 2.76 0.97
CA PHE A 10 -5.09 3.29 0.54
C PHE A 10 -5.30 4.52 -0.35
N VAL A 11 -5.50 5.66 0.31
CA VAL A 11 -5.68 6.97 -0.33
C VAL A 11 -4.35 7.72 -0.39
N GLU A 12 -4.08 8.39 -1.50
CA GLU A 12 -2.93 9.28 -1.64
C GLU A 12 -2.91 10.38 -0.55
N ARG A 13 -1.71 10.81 -0.16
CA ARG A 13 -1.44 11.79 0.90
C ARG A 13 -1.87 11.36 2.31
N ARG A 14 -2.17 10.07 2.52
CA ARG A 14 -2.33 9.49 3.85
C ARG A 14 -1.04 8.89 4.36
N PHE A 15 -0.91 8.82 5.68
CA PHE A 15 0.23 8.14 6.30
C PHE A 15 -0.15 6.72 6.66
N ILE A 16 0.77 5.80 6.40
CA ILE A 16 0.72 4.44 6.89
C ILE A 16 1.81 4.25 7.93
N VAL A 17 1.47 3.63 9.06
CA VAL A 17 2.44 3.12 10.04
C VAL A 17 3.15 1.93 9.42
N PHE A 18 4.17 2.26 8.63
CA PHE A 18 5.03 1.37 7.89
C PHE A 18 6.47 1.85 8.06
N GLN A 19 7.32 0.98 8.59
CA GLN A 19 8.67 1.36 8.99
C GLN A 19 9.57 1.47 7.76
N CYS A 20 10.12 2.66 7.53
CA CYS A 20 11.05 2.91 6.43
C CYS A 20 12.29 2.01 6.55
N TYR A 21 12.57 1.24 5.50
CA TYR A 21 13.72 0.33 5.46
C TYR A 21 15.07 1.05 5.61
N LYS A 22 15.18 2.30 5.15
CA LYS A 22 16.43 3.07 5.13
C LYS A 22 16.76 3.78 6.44
N CYS A 23 15.80 4.51 7.02
CA CYS A 23 16.02 5.35 8.21
C CYS A 23 15.23 4.91 9.45
N GLN A 24 14.50 3.79 9.34
CA GLN A 24 13.68 3.21 10.43
C GLN A 24 12.57 4.14 10.95
N HIS A 25 12.24 5.21 10.22
CA HIS A 25 11.11 6.09 10.54
C HIS A 25 9.80 5.28 10.56
N PRO A 26 8.94 5.44 11.58
CA PRO A 26 7.81 4.52 11.82
C PRO A 26 6.62 4.69 10.86
N ALA A 27 6.63 5.74 10.03
CA ALA A 27 5.57 6.02 9.08
C ALA A 27 6.11 6.35 7.68
N MET A 28 5.34 6.01 6.67
CA MET A 28 5.54 6.42 5.28
C MET A 28 4.25 7.03 4.74
N GLU A 29 4.37 7.97 3.82
CA GLU A 29 3.23 8.61 3.15
C GLU A 29 2.89 7.82 1.89
N ILE A 30 1.61 7.58 1.61
CA ILE A 30 1.15 7.03 0.34
C ILE A 30 1.18 8.16 -0.69
N THR A 31 2.10 8.08 -1.65
CA THR A 31 2.29 9.15 -2.64
C THR A 31 1.57 8.88 -3.95
N THR A 32 1.46 7.62 -4.35
CA THR A 32 0.89 7.24 -5.65
C THR A 32 0.06 5.97 -5.49
N LYS A 33 -1.12 5.94 -6.11
CA LYS A 33 -1.90 4.71 -6.31
C LYS A 33 -2.19 4.50 -7.79
N THR A 34 -1.64 3.42 -8.35
CA THR A 34 -1.76 3.10 -9.78
C THR A 34 -2.50 1.78 -9.96
N ALA A 35 -3.58 1.76 -10.75
CA ALA A 35 -4.20 0.50 -11.18
C ALA A 35 -3.28 -0.19 -12.21
N LEU A 36 -2.96 -1.47 -11.99
CA LEU A 36 -2.07 -2.24 -12.85
C LEU A 36 -2.84 -3.09 -13.87
N GLU A 37 -3.51 -4.12 -13.39
CA GLU A 37 -4.23 -5.09 -14.22
C GLU A 37 -5.42 -5.64 -13.45
N ASP A 38 -6.42 -6.12 -14.19
CA ASP A 38 -7.52 -6.89 -13.61
C ASP A 38 -7.14 -8.38 -13.53
N ASN A 39 -7.43 -8.99 -12.40
CA ASN A 39 -7.32 -10.41 -12.17
C ASN A 39 -8.39 -11.18 -12.95
N SER A 40 -8.15 -12.48 -13.11
CA SER A 40 -9.10 -13.40 -13.73
C SER A 40 -10.44 -13.51 -12.99
N ASP A 41 -10.51 -13.10 -11.72
CA ASP A 41 -11.73 -13.05 -10.90
C ASP A 41 -12.52 -11.74 -11.05
N GLY A 42 -12.05 -10.82 -11.91
CA GLY A 42 -12.68 -9.52 -12.16
C GLY A 42 -12.31 -8.41 -11.16
N SER A 43 -11.34 -8.66 -10.27
CA SER A 43 -10.83 -7.65 -9.34
C SER A 43 -9.59 -6.93 -9.85
N THR A 44 -9.38 -5.67 -9.48
CA THR A 44 -8.22 -4.87 -9.94
C THR A 44 -7.04 -4.96 -8.97
N LYS A 45 -5.83 -5.12 -9.49
CA LYS A 45 -4.57 -4.92 -8.75
C LYS A 45 -4.17 -3.45 -8.74
N PHE A 46 -3.77 -2.95 -7.58
CA PHE A 46 -3.24 -1.60 -7.41
C PHE A 46 -1.80 -1.64 -6.91
N GLN A 47 -0.89 -0.91 -7.56
CA GLN A 47 0.41 -0.58 -7.00
C GLN A 47 0.28 0.65 -6.11
N ILE A 48 0.76 0.52 -4.88
CA ILE A 48 0.86 1.62 -3.93
C ILE A 48 2.32 1.96 -3.75
N GLU A 49 2.66 3.21 -4.03
CA GLU A 49 3.97 3.77 -3.72
C GLU A 49 3.89 4.62 -2.46
N THR A 50 4.89 4.45 -1.62
CA THR A 50 5.03 5.17 -0.37
C THR A 50 6.37 5.86 -0.29
N THR A 51 6.41 7.06 0.29
CA THR A 51 7.62 7.85 0.48
C THR A 51 7.85 8.14 1.95
N CYS A 52 9.10 7.99 2.41
CA CYS A 52 9.45 8.33 3.77
C CYS A 52 9.57 9.86 3.93
N PRO A 53 8.79 10.50 4.79
CA PRO A 53 8.82 11.96 4.96
C PRO A 53 10.17 12.45 5.53
N ARG A 54 10.95 11.57 6.18
CA ARG A 54 12.23 11.92 6.80
C ARG A 54 13.43 11.84 5.85
N CYS A 55 13.53 10.77 5.06
CA CYS A 55 14.71 10.50 4.24
C CYS A 55 14.42 10.41 2.73
N GLN A 56 13.16 10.62 2.33
CA GLN A 56 12.69 10.58 0.94
C GLN A 56 12.94 9.23 0.24
N ALA A 57 13.22 8.17 1.00
CA ALA A 57 13.27 6.81 0.45
C ALA A 57 11.86 6.36 0.06
N THR A 58 11.75 5.78 -1.14
CA THR A 58 10.50 5.24 -1.67
C THR A 58 10.43 3.74 -1.43
N ASP A 59 9.21 3.23 -1.24
CA ASP A 59 8.92 1.82 -1.17
C ASP A 59 7.56 1.53 -1.79
N GLN A 60 7.37 0.34 -2.34
CA GLN A 60 6.18 0.00 -3.10
C GLN A 60 5.68 -1.39 -2.76
N PHE A 61 4.36 -1.56 -2.80
CA PHE A 61 3.68 -2.86 -2.63
C PHE A 61 2.42 -2.90 -3.49
N VAL A 62 1.93 -4.10 -3.75
CA VAL A 62 0.75 -4.34 -4.59
C VAL A 62 -0.41 -4.79 -3.70
N ILE A 63 -1.59 -4.25 -3.98
CA ILE A 63 -2.85 -4.65 -3.38
C ILE A 63 -3.65 -5.40 -4.42
N ASN A 64 -4.03 -6.62 -4.12
CA ASN A 64 -5.00 -7.38 -4.86
C ASN A 64 -6.39 -7.14 -4.26
N ASN A 65 -7.27 -6.47 -5.00
CA ASN A 65 -8.63 -6.17 -4.53
C ASN A 65 -9.63 -7.33 -4.75
N GLY A 66 -9.12 -8.55 -4.96
CA GLY A 66 -9.90 -9.77 -5.18
C GLY A 66 -10.44 -10.42 -3.91
N GLN A 67 -10.90 -11.67 -4.05
CA GLN A 67 -11.61 -12.38 -2.97
C GLN A 67 -10.81 -12.54 -1.67
N GLU A 68 -9.48 -12.50 -1.72
CA GLU A 68 -8.63 -12.65 -0.53
C GLU A 68 -8.07 -11.32 -0.01
N GLY A 69 -8.25 -10.19 -0.70
CA GLY A 69 -7.80 -8.88 -0.23
C GLY A 69 -6.31 -8.86 0.14
N GLU A 70 -5.45 -9.49 -0.67
CA GLU A 70 -4.06 -9.70 -0.34
C GLU A 70 -3.19 -8.47 -0.62
N ILE A 71 -2.29 -8.15 0.31
CA ILE A 71 -1.27 -7.12 0.17
C ILE A 71 0.08 -7.81 0.03
N SER A 72 0.83 -7.50 -1.03
CA SER A 72 2.18 -8.03 -1.23
C SER A 72 3.16 -7.49 -0.19
N ALA A 73 4.27 -8.20 -0.01
CA ALA A 73 5.42 -7.64 0.67
C ALA A 73 5.94 -6.42 -0.10
N SER A 74 6.42 -5.40 0.62
CA SER A 74 7.06 -4.27 -0.04
C SER A 74 8.40 -4.65 -0.62
N VAL A 75 8.74 -4.04 -1.75
CA VAL A 75 9.92 -4.40 -2.54
C VAL A 75 11.22 -4.18 -1.77
N ASN A 76 11.32 -3.12 -0.96
CA ASN A 76 12.56 -2.83 -0.24
C ASN A 76 12.60 -3.39 1.18
N SER A 77 11.47 -3.45 1.88
CA SER A 77 11.47 -3.88 3.29
C SER A 77 11.15 -5.36 3.47
N GLY A 78 10.53 -6.01 2.48
CA GLY A 78 10.01 -7.37 2.59
C GLY A 78 8.82 -7.50 3.55
N LYS A 79 8.30 -6.40 4.10
CA LYS A 79 7.17 -6.38 5.04
C LYS A 79 5.86 -6.11 4.32
N VAL A 80 4.77 -6.67 4.84
CA VAL A 80 3.41 -6.47 4.32
C VAL A 80 2.76 -5.29 5.03
N ALA A 81 2.25 -4.33 4.25
CA ALA A 81 1.46 -3.21 4.78
C ALA A 81 0.10 -3.70 5.30
N LYS A 82 -0.47 -3.02 6.30
CA LYS A 82 -1.78 -3.37 6.88
C LYS A 82 -2.70 -2.16 6.87
N VAL A 83 -3.95 -2.34 6.47
CA VAL A 83 -4.97 -1.28 6.47
C VAL A 83 -5.14 -0.65 7.85
N ALA A 84 -5.13 -1.45 8.91
CA ALA A 84 -5.25 -0.97 10.29
C ALA A 84 -4.16 0.04 10.72
N ASN A 85 -3.12 0.19 9.92
CA ASN A 85 -2.01 1.11 10.16
C ASN A 85 -2.13 2.43 9.40
N ILE A 86 -3.16 2.62 8.58
CA ILE A 86 -3.41 3.88 7.85
C ILE A 86 -4.04 4.89 8.82
N LYS A 87 -3.53 6.12 8.83
CA LYS A 87 -3.98 7.22 9.70
C LYS A 87 -4.38 8.45 8.90
#